data_AF-A0A2K9A9Q0-F1
#
_entry.id   AF-A0A2K9A9Q0-F1
#
_cell.length_a   1.000
_cell.length_b   1.000
_cell.length_c   1.000
_cell.angle_alpha   90.00
_cell.angle_beta   90.00
_cell.angle_gamma   90.00
#
_symmetry.space_group_name_H-M   'P 1'
#
loop_
_entity.id
_entity.type
_entity.pdbx_description
1 polymer ?
#
loop_
_entity_poly.entity_id
_entity_poly.type
_entity_poly.pdbx_seq_one_letter_code
_entity_poly.pdbx_strand_id
1 'polypeptide(L)'
;MIDIHTHILFDVDDGAHSIEDSINMLTSASCIGIKHVVLTPHVSKYRPSKCSKDMMIKRYDQLKAVINERGMDIELYLGAEIDEHDDLIETVKSGANIHQSKYVLIDIVSSDAHDINTILSMKKAYDVVLKKKGKTYADRVFVDFPKQILENKYQIN
;
A
#
# COMPACT_ATOMS: atom_id res chain seq x y z
N MET A 1 -11.06 -5.18 -3.78
CA MET A 1 -10.62 -3.95 -3.07
C MET A 1 -9.18 -3.66 -3.42
N ILE A 2 -8.76 -2.40 -3.29
CA ILE A 2 -7.38 -1.95 -3.47
C ILE A 2 -6.95 -1.36 -2.13
N ASP A 3 -5.83 -1.83 -1.58
CA ASP A 3 -5.20 -1.22 -0.41
C ASP A 3 -3.96 -0.46 -0.88
N ILE A 4 -3.84 0.80 -0.49
CA ILE A 4 -2.88 1.74 -1.08
C ILE A 4 -1.88 2.30 -0.09
N HIS A 5 -1.93 1.85 1.16
CA HIS A 5 -0.93 2.18 2.16
C HIS A 5 -0.78 1.00 3.14
N THR A 6 0.36 0.33 3.07
CA THR A 6 0.66 -0.88 3.84
C THR A 6 2.15 -1.02 4.14
N HIS A 7 2.48 -1.58 5.31
CA HIS A 7 3.85 -1.93 5.72
C HIS A 7 4.11 -3.44 5.57
N ILE A 8 3.69 -3.98 4.42
CA ILE A 8 3.76 -5.42 4.13
C ILE A 8 5.14 -5.84 3.63
N LEU A 9 5.94 -4.93 3.05
CA LEU A 9 7.27 -5.28 2.57
C LEU A 9 8.15 -5.70 3.75
N PHE A 10 8.76 -6.89 3.69
CA PHE A 10 9.49 -7.43 4.84
C PHE A 10 10.82 -6.70 5.09
N ASP A 11 11.18 -6.57 6.36
CA ASP A 11 12.51 -6.14 6.84
C ASP A 11 12.94 -4.75 6.35
N VAL A 12 11.99 -3.89 5.95
CA VAL A 12 12.28 -2.52 5.49
C VAL A 12 11.91 -1.46 6.51
N ASP A 13 10.96 -1.69 7.40
CA ASP A 13 10.52 -0.76 8.44
C ASP A 13 9.90 -1.50 9.62
N ASP A 14 8.92 -0.90 10.30
CA ASP A 14 8.26 -1.42 11.49
C ASP A 14 7.08 -2.37 11.19
N GLY A 15 6.77 -2.64 9.93
CA GLY A 15 5.81 -3.67 9.52
C GLY A 15 6.38 -5.08 9.52
N ALA A 16 6.17 -5.81 8.41
CA ALA A 16 6.55 -7.22 8.28
C ALA A 16 8.05 -7.46 8.60
N HIS A 17 8.36 -8.42 9.47
CA HIS A 17 9.74 -8.70 9.88
C HIS A 17 10.43 -9.73 8.97
N SER A 18 9.66 -10.64 8.40
CA SER A 18 10.14 -11.71 7.52
C SER A 18 9.28 -11.81 6.26
N ILE A 19 9.82 -12.45 5.22
CA ILE A 19 9.06 -12.70 3.99
C ILE A 19 7.80 -13.54 4.26
N GLU A 20 7.84 -14.43 5.26
CA GLU A 20 6.66 -15.23 5.62
C GLU A 20 5.59 -14.37 6.29
N ASP A 21 5.96 -13.34 7.06
CA ASP A 21 5.00 -12.35 7.57
C ASP A 21 4.32 -11.61 6.43
N SER A 22 5.08 -11.14 5.43
CA SER A 22 4.52 -10.50 4.23
C SER A 22 3.53 -11.43 3.52
N ILE A 23 3.87 -12.71 3.37
CA ILE A 23 3.00 -13.66 2.67
C ILE A 23 1.74 -13.94 3.47
N ASN A 24 1.82 -14.07 4.80
CA ASN A 24 0.65 -14.23 5.67
C ASN A 24 -0.29 -13.02 5.60
N MET A 25 0.29 -11.80 5.61
CA MET A 25 -0.43 -10.55 5.43
C MET A 25 -1.14 -10.49 4.07
N LEU A 26 -0.42 -10.78 2.98
CA LEU A 26 -0.98 -10.77 1.62
C LEU A 26 -2.03 -11.88 1.41
N THR A 27 -1.85 -13.04 2.05
CA THR A 27 -2.84 -14.13 2.03
C THR A 27 -4.12 -13.66 2.69
N SER A 28 -4.03 -13.00 3.84
CA SER A 28 -5.17 -12.44 4.57
C SER A 28 -5.87 -11.34 3.76
N ALA A 29 -5.09 -10.47 3.12
CA ALA A 29 -5.59 -9.43 2.23
C ALA A 29 -6.38 -10.05 1.04
N SER A 30 -5.82 -11.07 0.41
CA SER A 30 -6.48 -11.78 -0.70
C SER A 30 -7.77 -12.48 -0.24
N CYS A 31 -7.76 -13.12 0.93
CA CYS A 31 -8.94 -13.78 1.53
C CYS A 31 -10.12 -12.83 1.77
N ILE A 32 -9.86 -11.56 2.08
CA ILE A 32 -10.92 -10.55 2.23
C ILE A 32 -11.29 -9.84 0.92
N GLY A 33 -10.69 -10.23 -0.21
CA GLY A 33 -10.98 -9.71 -1.54
C GLY A 33 -10.17 -8.48 -1.95
N ILE A 34 -9.03 -8.22 -1.31
CA ILE A 34 -8.04 -7.26 -1.83
C ILE A 34 -7.33 -7.90 -3.03
N LYS A 35 -7.23 -7.15 -4.13
CA LYS A 35 -6.63 -7.59 -5.40
C LYS A 35 -5.38 -6.81 -5.78
N HIS A 36 -5.22 -5.61 -5.22
CA HIS A 36 -4.09 -4.73 -5.50
C HIS A 36 -3.62 -4.13 -4.17
N VAL A 37 -2.31 -4.17 -3.93
CA VAL A 37 -1.68 -3.66 -2.71
C VAL A 37 -0.51 -2.76 -3.08
N VAL A 38 -0.52 -1.54 -2.54
CA VAL A 38 0.65 -0.65 -2.58
C VAL A 38 1.43 -0.81 -1.28
N LEU A 39 2.70 -1.18 -1.40
CA LEU A 39 3.65 -1.24 -0.31
C LEU A 39 4.23 0.16 -0.12
N THR A 40 4.01 0.78 1.03
CA THR A 40 4.37 2.17 1.33
C THR A 40 5.28 2.24 2.54
N PRO A 41 6.46 1.60 2.50
CA PRO A 41 7.34 1.63 3.65
C PRO A 41 7.76 3.06 3.99
N HIS A 42 8.15 3.30 5.24
CA HIS A 42 8.58 4.63 5.65
C HIS A 42 9.85 5.09 4.90
N VAL A 43 9.79 6.26 4.25
CA VAL A 43 10.93 6.91 3.58
C VAL A 43 11.08 8.35 4.07
N SER A 44 10.90 8.58 5.36
CA SER A 44 11.03 9.91 5.98
C SER A 44 12.35 10.10 6.71
N LYS A 45 12.73 11.36 6.94
CA LYS A 45 13.92 11.69 7.73
C LYS A 45 13.77 11.28 9.19
N TYR A 46 12.56 11.34 9.72
CA TYR A 46 12.25 11.12 11.14
C TYR A 46 11.88 9.66 11.45
N ARG A 47 11.42 8.92 10.45
CA ARG A 47 11.18 7.48 10.45
C ARG A 47 11.85 6.85 9.23
N PRO A 48 13.18 6.70 9.24
CA PRO A 48 13.88 6.15 8.09
C PRO A 48 13.61 4.65 7.95
N SER A 49 13.50 4.18 6.70
CA SER A 49 13.57 2.73 6.43
C SER A 49 14.86 2.13 7.00
N LYS A 50 14.79 0.86 7.39
CA LYS A 50 15.90 0.04 7.88
C LYS A 50 16.92 -0.34 6.79
N CYS A 51 16.71 0.05 5.53
CA CYS A 51 17.52 -0.42 4.41
C CYS A 51 17.72 0.65 3.33
N SER A 52 18.63 0.39 2.39
CA SER A 52 18.79 1.27 1.22
C SER A 52 17.65 1.08 0.21
N LYS A 53 17.44 2.08 -0.65
CA LYS A 53 16.48 2.00 -1.76
C LYS A 53 16.71 0.77 -2.66
N ASP A 54 17.96 0.44 -2.95
CA ASP A 54 18.31 -0.76 -3.73
C ASP A 54 17.92 -2.06 -3.02
N MET A 55 18.07 -2.11 -1.69
CA MET A 55 17.65 -3.27 -0.91
C MET A 55 16.11 -3.37 -0.87
N MET A 56 15.42 -2.25 -0.74
CA MET A 56 13.96 -2.18 -0.79
C MET A 56 13.42 -2.71 -2.14
N ILE A 57 14.01 -2.29 -3.26
CA ILE A 57 13.66 -2.79 -4.60
C ILE A 57 13.91 -4.30 -4.70
N LYS A 58 15.08 -4.78 -4.23
CA LYS A 58 15.39 -6.21 -4.21
C LYS A 58 14.36 -7.02 -3.40
N ARG A 59 13.96 -6.53 -2.23
CA ARG A 59 12.96 -7.20 -1.40
C ARG A 59 11.58 -7.18 -2.05
N TYR A 60 11.22 -6.09 -2.72
CA TYR A 60 9.98 -6.01 -3.51
C TYR A 60 9.98 -7.05 -4.63
N ASP A 61 11.06 -7.17 -5.39
CA ASP A 61 11.20 -8.16 -6.46
C ASP A 61 11.14 -9.59 -5.91
N GLN A 62 11.80 -9.85 -4.78
CA GLN A 62 11.74 -11.14 -4.07
C GLN A 62 10.31 -11.49 -3.64
N LEU A 63 9.61 -10.57 -2.98
CA LEU A 63 8.24 -10.78 -2.54
C LEU A 63 7.32 -11.03 -3.74
N LYS A 64 7.45 -10.21 -4.79
CA LYS A 64 6.69 -10.35 -6.03
C LYS A 64 6.91 -11.71 -6.70
N ALA A 65 8.15 -12.19 -6.75
CA ALA A 65 8.47 -13.51 -7.29
C ALA A 65 7.79 -14.63 -6.49
N VAL A 66 7.86 -14.57 -5.16
CA VAL A 66 7.28 -15.60 -4.29
C VAL A 66 5.76 -15.65 -4.39
N ILE A 67 5.07 -14.50 -4.44
CA ILE A 67 3.60 -14.51 -4.57
C ILE A 67 3.15 -15.01 -5.95
N ASN A 68 3.93 -14.75 -7.01
CA ASN A 68 3.66 -15.25 -8.35
C ASN A 68 3.87 -16.77 -8.42
N GLU A 69 4.94 -17.28 -7.80
CA GLU A 69 5.20 -18.72 -7.69
C GLU A 69 4.09 -19.44 -6.92
N ARG A 70 3.58 -18.81 -5.84
CA ARG A 70 2.44 -19.32 -5.05
C ARG A 70 1.08 -19.14 -5.74
N GLY A 71 1.02 -18.50 -6.91
CA GLY A 71 -0.21 -18.29 -7.68
C GLY A 71 -1.24 -17.41 -6.95
N MET A 72 -0.77 -16.45 -6.14
CA MET A 72 -1.65 -15.57 -5.39
C MET A 72 -2.34 -14.56 -6.32
N ASP A 73 -3.66 -14.45 -6.21
CA ASP A 73 -4.46 -13.49 -6.97
C ASP A 73 -4.46 -12.11 -6.29
N ILE A 74 -3.26 -11.51 -6.23
CA ILE A 74 -2.97 -10.18 -5.68
C ILE A 74 -1.79 -9.54 -6.43
N GLU A 75 -1.95 -8.27 -6.83
CA GLU A 75 -0.91 -7.52 -7.53
C GLU A 75 -0.25 -6.50 -6.59
N LEU A 76 1.08 -6.42 -6.63
CA LEU A 76 1.86 -5.52 -5.78
C LEU A 76 2.40 -4.32 -6.56
N TYR A 77 2.38 -3.18 -5.88
CA TYR A 77 2.96 -1.92 -6.32
C TYR A 77 3.90 -1.40 -5.23
N LEU A 78 5.03 -0.83 -5.61
CA LEU A 78 5.95 -0.21 -4.65
C LEU A 78 5.73 1.31 -4.63
N GLY A 79 5.52 1.85 -3.43
CA GLY A 79 5.46 3.27 -3.14
C GLY A 79 6.34 3.63 -1.94
N ALA A 80 5.95 4.68 -1.23
CA ALA A 80 6.63 5.15 -0.02
C ALA A 80 5.62 5.93 0.84
N GLU A 81 5.76 5.82 2.15
CA GLU A 81 5.16 6.79 3.08
C GLU A 81 6.18 7.88 3.38
N ILE A 82 5.72 9.13 3.28
CA ILE A 82 6.52 10.34 3.53
C ILE A 82 5.82 11.10 4.65
N ASP A 83 6.56 11.51 5.68
CA ASP A 83 6.00 12.25 6.82
C ASP A 83 5.70 13.70 6.42
N GLU A 84 4.72 14.33 7.07
CA GLU A 84 4.33 15.72 6.84
C GLU A 84 5.43 16.75 7.14
N HIS A 85 6.46 16.33 7.86
CA HIS A 85 7.61 17.16 8.22
C HIS A 85 8.79 17.05 7.24
N ASP A 86 8.68 16.19 6.22
CA ASP A 86 9.68 16.11 5.17
C ASP A 86 9.55 17.30 4.20
N ASP A 87 10.67 17.73 3.60
CA ASP A 87 10.61 18.62 2.45
C ASP A 87 10.00 17.83 1.29
N LEU A 88 8.67 17.88 1.22
CA LEU A 88 7.83 17.06 0.36
C LEU A 88 8.26 17.18 -1.10
N ILE A 89 8.69 18.38 -1.51
CA ILE A 89 9.12 18.66 -2.89
C ILE A 89 10.42 17.93 -3.21
N GLU A 90 11.43 18.01 -2.33
CA GLU A 90 12.71 17.32 -2.54
C GLU A 90 12.57 15.80 -2.39
N THR A 91 11.73 15.34 -1.47
CA THR A 91 11.47 13.91 -1.24
C THR A 91 10.79 13.26 -2.46
N VAL A 92 9.80 13.92 -3.04
CA VAL A 92 9.16 13.49 -4.30
C VAL A 92 10.17 13.51 -5.46
N LYS A 93 11.02 14.54 -5.58
CA LYS A 93 12.09 14.58 -6.61
C LYS A 93 13.09 13.43 -6.47
N SER A 94 13.34 12.94 -5.25
CA SER A 94 14.19 11.77 -5.00
C SER A 94 13.56 10.43 -5.42
N GLY A 95 12.30 10.45 -5.85
CA GLY A 95 11.57 9.31 -6.39
C GLY A 95 10.87 8.46 -5.33
N ALA A 96 10.40 9.09 -4.25
CA ALA A 96 9.51 8.49 -3.25
C ALA A 96 8.05 8.68 -3.69
N ASN A 97 7.65 7.97 -4.75
CA ASN A 97 6.31 8.07 -5.32
C ASN A 97 5.67 6.68 -5.40
N ILE A 98 4.33 6.60 -5.33
CA ILE A 98 3.60 5.35 -5.58
C ILE A 98 3.82 4.93 -7.04
N HIS A 99 4.56 3.85 -7.27
CA HIS A 99 4.72 3.19 -8.57
C HIS A 99 5.00 4.17 -9.74
N GLN A 100 5.92 5.11 -9.54
CA GLN A 100 6.29 6.15 -10.52
C GLN A 100 5.16 7.17 -10.85
N SER A 101 4.07 7.19 -10.10
CA SER A 101 3.03 8.21 -10.20
C SER A 101 3.53 9.58 -9.71
N LYS A 102 2.72 10.63 -9.92
CA LYS A 102 3.01 11.99 -9.42
C LYS A 102 2.30 12.31 -8.09
N TYR A 103 1.69 11.34 -7.42
CA TYR A 103 0.80 11.59 -6.28
C TYR A 103 1.49 11.47 -4.92
N VAL A 104 1.02 12.31 -4.00
CA VAL A 104 1.22 12.23 -2.55
C VAL A 104 -0.14 11.96 -1.90
N LEU A 105 -0.20 11.03 -0.93
CA LEU A 105 -1.44 10.64 -0.23
C LEU A 105 -2.01 11.82 0.58
N ILE A 106 -3.16 12.39 0.16
CA ILE A 106 -3.85 13.42 0.97
C ILE A 106 -5.34 13.08 1.23
N ASP A 107 -5.97 12.15 0.50
CA ASP A 107 -7.43 11.97 0.60
C ASP A 107 -7.95 10.55 0.26
N ILE A 108 -7.59 9.54 1.06
CA ILE A 108 -7.97 8.14 0.81
C ILE A 108 -8.12 7.30 2.09
N VAL A 109 -9.03 6.31 2.03
CA VAL A 109 -9.15 5.27 3.05
C VAL A 109 -8.13 4.18 2.77
N SER A 110 -7.21 3.99 3.70
CA SER A 110 -6.19 2.95 3.66
C SER A 110 -6.04 2.32 5.04
N SER A 111 -5.46 1.13 5.11
CA SER A 111 -5.41 0.37 6.37
C SER A 111 -4.35 0.86 7.35
N ASP A 112 -3.23 1.42 6.85
CA ASP A 112 -2.03 1.65 7.68
C ASP A 112 -1.58 0.36 8.38
N ALA A 113 -1.63 -0.74 7.63
CA ALA A 113 -1.42 -2.06 8.19
C ALA A 113 0.06 -2.34 8.47
N HIS A 114 0.42 -2.35 9.76
CA HIS A 114 1.65 -2.92 10.30
C HIS A 114 1.48 -4.38 10.76
N ASP A 115 0.24 -4.87 10.88
CA ASP A 115 -0.07 -6.24 11.29
C ASP A 115 -1.33 -6.81 10.62
N ILE A 116 -1.57 -8.11 10.82
CA ILE A 116 -2.69 -8.85 10.23
C ILE A 116 -4.07 -8.34 10.70
N ASN A 117 -4.20 -7.87 11.94
CA ASN A 117 -5.47 -7.40 12.48
C ASN A 117 -5.89 -6.10 11.81
N THR A 118 -4.93 -5.23 11.51
CA THR A 118 -5.17 -3.97 10.82
C THR A 118 -5.63 -4.20 9.37
N ILE A 119 -5.10 -5.21 8.67
CA ILE A 119 -5.60 -5.60 7.32
C ILE A 119 -7.10 -5.99 7.37
N LEU A 120 -7.49 -6.78 8.37
CA LEU A 120 -8.89 -7.22 8.53
C LEU A 120 -9.87 -6.06 8.79
N SER A 121 -9.37 -4.89 9.19
CA SER A 121 -10.18 -3.70 9.42
C SER A 121 -10.79 -3.13 8.11
N MET A 122 -10.13 -3.30 6.97
CA MET A 122 -10.61 -2.80 5.67
C MET A 122 -11.94 -3.42 5.27
N LYS A 123 -12.11 -4.73 5.50
CA LYS A 123 -13.40 -5.41 5.24
C LYS A 123 -14.50 -4.87 6.15
N LYS A 124 -14.20 -4.67 7.43
CA LYS A 124 -15.15 -4.08 8.40
C LYS A 124 -15.53 -2.66 7.98
N ALA A 125 -14.57 -1.84 7.55
CA ALA A 125 -14.79 -0.49 7.07
C ALA A 125 -15.67 -0.49 5.81
N TYR A 126 -15.37 -1.33 4.81
CA TYR A 126 -16.18 -1.50 3.61
C TYR A 126 -17.62 -1.91 3.96
N ASP A 127 -17.81 -2.90 4.83
CA ASP A 127 -19.15 -3.39 5.21
C ASP A 127 -19.96 -2.32 5.95
N VAL A 128 -19.32 -1.50 6.79
CA VAL A 128 -19.95 -0.35 7.45
C VAL A 128 -20.39 0.69 6.42
N VAL A 129 -19.53 1.03 5.45
CA VAL A 129 -19.85 2.01 4.40
C VAL A 129 -20.90 1.49 3.44
N LEU A 130 -20.82 0.21 3.04
CA LEU A 130 -21.82 -0.48 2.23
C LEU A 130 -23.20 -0.41 2.88
N LYS A 131 -23.30 -0.76 4.18
CA LYS A 131 -24.57 -0.72 4.92
C LYS A 131 -25.12 0.70 5.05
N LYS A 132 -24.26 1.71 5.24
CA LYS A 132 -24.68 3.10 5.49
C LYS A 132 -24.94 3.92 4.23
N LYS A 133 -24.22 3.66 3.14
CA LYS A 133 -24.14 4.55 1.96
C LYS A 133 -24.42 3.83 0.64
N GLY A 134 -24.60 2.50 0.66
CA GLY A 134 -24.88 1.69 -0.51
C GLY A 134 -23.63 1.37 -1.33
N LYS A 135 -23.78 0.38 -2.23
CA LYS A 135 -22.68 -0.22 -2.99
C LYS A 135 -21.93 0.78 -3.86
N THR A 136 -22.65 1.66 -4.57
CA THR A 136 -22.03 2.66 -5.47
C THR A 136 -21.04 3.56 -4.73
N TYR A 137 -21.38 4.03 -3.52
CA TYR A 137 -20.48 4.87 -2.75
C TYR A 137 -19.33 4.08 -2.12
N ALA A 138 -19.59 2.86 -1.64
CA ALA A 138 -18.55 1.98 -1.12
C ALA A 138 -17.50 1.64 -2.19
N ASP A 139 -17.94 1.26 -3.40
CA ASP A 139 -17.02 0.96 -4.51
C ASP A 139 -16.25 2.22 -4.94
N ARG A 140 -16.91 3.39 -4.96
CA ARG A 140 -16.24 4.65 -5.30
C ARG A 140 -15.03 4.93 -4.40
N VAL A 141 -15.17 4.74 -3.09
CA VAL A 141 -14.13 5.06 -2.10
C VAL A 141 -13.07 3.96 -1.98
N PHE A 142 -13.46 2.69 -2.04
CA PHE A 142 -12.55 1.54 -1.81
C PHE A 142 -12.01 0.90 -3.10
N VAL A 143 -12.48 1.33 -4.28
CA VAL A 143 -12.08 0.77 -5.58
C VAL A 143 -11.79 1.88 -6.59
N ASP A 144 -12.75 2.75 -6.92
CA ASP A 144 -12.60 3.65 -8.07
C ASP A 144 -11.58 4.76 -7.83
N PHE A 145 -11.58 5.40 -6.65
CA PHE A 145 -10.60 6.42 -6.30
C PHE A 145 -9.17 5.85 -6.20
N PRO A 146 -8.91 4.76 -5.44
CA PRO A 146 -7.62 4.08 -5.48
C PRO A 146 -7.15 3.71 -6.89
N LYS A 147 -8.06 3.20 -7.72
CA LYS A 147 -7.74 2.81 -9.11
C LYS A 147 -7.31 4.02 -9.94
N GLN A 148 -7.95 5.17 -9.79
CA GLN A 148 -7.56 6.39 -10.51
C GLN A 148 -6.18 6.91 -10.11
N ILE A 149 -5.77 6.69 -8.85
CA ILE A 149 -4.41 6.97 -8.36
C ILE A 149 -3.40 6.04 -9.06
N LEU A 150 -3.69 4.74 -9.10
CA LEU A 150 -2.85 3.76 -9.80
C LEU A 150 -2.74 4.05 -11.31
N GLU A 151 -3.82 4.56 -11.93
CA GLU A 151 -3.88 4.85 -13.37
C GLU A 151 -3.38 6.25 -13.76
N ASN A 152 -2.86 7.07 -12.82
CA ASN A 152 -2.36 8.43 -13.13
C ASN A 152 -3.43 9.38 -13.72
N LYS A 153 -4.71 9.23 -13.33
CA LYS A 153 -5.86 9.94 -13.94
C LYS A 153 -6.29 11.25 -13.27
N TYR A 154 -5.80 11.58 -12.08
CA TYR A 154 -6.01 12.89 -11.46
C TYR A 154 -4.89 13.85 -11.86
N GLN A 155 -5.18 14.85 -12.70
CA GLN A 155 -4.27 15.98 -12.91
C GLN A 155 -4.77 17.13 -12.03
N ILE A 156 -4.00 17.46 -10.98
CA ILE A 156 -4.14 18.77 -10.34
C ILE A 156 -3.37 19.73 -11.25
N ASN A 157 -4.10 20.64 -11.89
CA ASN A 157 -3.53 21.73 -12.67
C ASN A 157 -2.72 22.68 -11.79
#